data_AF-D4JFR3-F1
#
_entry.id   AF-D4JFR3-F1
#
_cell.length_a   1.000
_cell.length_b   1.000
_cell.length_c   1.000
_cell.angle_alpha   90.00
_cell.angle_beta   90.00
_cell.angle_gamma   90.00
#
_symmetry.space_group_name_H-M   'P 1'
#
loop_
_entity.id
_entity.type
_entity.pdbx_description
1 polymer ?
#
loop_
_entity_poly.entity_id
_entity_poly.type
_entity_poly.pdbx_seq_one_letter_code
_entity_poly.pdbx_strand_id
1 'polypeptide(L)'
;MTYMRDDSLEDGQYYLYLFNNNYGVSTTRSDYDWTQIEGIETKLATEGDTEIDSVSYFYQYLVDENEGTYSLVQSFEIPYSGIVSSVQRVDDYIITDSGMQGVLGIYDAQGNLLKQYKSMLNKKYIYRIYYYDFDGFYFNI
;
A
#
# COMPACT_ATOMS: atom_id res chain seq x y z
N MET A 1 3.40 5.75 -3.28
CA MET A 1 4.57 5.11 -3.91
C MET A 1 5.81 5.69 -3.29
N THR A 2 6.81 4.85 -3.05
CA THR A 2 8.05 5.21 -2.36
C THR A 2 9.22 4.57 -3.08
N TYR A 3 10.29 5.33 -3.25
CA TYR A 3 11.57 4.88 -3.78
C TYR A 3 12.41 4.24 -2.68
N MET A 4 13.06 3.13 -2.98
CA MET A 4 13.91 2.38 -2.06
C MET A 4 15.19 1.96 -2.75
N ARG A 5 16.32 2.37 -2.16
CA ARG A 5 17.65 1.90 -2.58
C ARG A 5 17.96 0.56 -1.95
N ASP A 6 18.77 -0.21 -2.65
CA ASP A 6 19.34 -1.44 -2.15
C ASP A 6 20.77 -1.54 -2.70
N ASP A 7 21.75 -1.58 -1.80
CA ASP A 7 23.18 -1.57 -2.16
C ASP A 7 23.62 -2.86 -2.88
N SER A 8 22.77 -3.90 -2.92
CA SER A 8 23.02 -5.13 -3.67
C SER A 8 22.64 -5.03 -5.15
N LEU A 9 21.91 -3.98 -5.57
CA LEU A 9 21.50 -3.76 -6.94
C LEU A 9 22.60 -3.05 -7.77
N GLU A 10 22.52 -3.20 -9.09
CA GLU A 10 23.41 -2.47 -10.00
C GLU A 10 23.06 -0.97 -10.05
N ASP A 11 24.00 -0.14 -10.48
CA ASP A 11 23.71 1.29 -10.71
C ASP A 11 22.62 1.44 -11.78
N GLY A 12 21.63 2.30 -11.54
CA GLY A 12 20.43 2.42 -12.36
C GLY A 12 19.29 1.46 -12.01
N GLN A 13 19.47 0.58 -11.02
CA GLN A 13 18.41 -0.27 -10.48
C GLN A 13 17.94 0.19 -9.10
N TYR A 14 16.64 0.06 -8.84
CA TYR A 14 16.05 0.37 -7.53
C TYR A 14 14.70 -0.30 -7.36
N TYR A 15 14.20 -0.30 -6.12
CA TYR A 15 12.84 -0.72 -5.84
C TYR A 15 11.88 0.47 -5.76
N LEU A 16 10.69 0.29 -6.31
CA LEU A 16 9.52 1.12 -6.01
C LEU A 16 8.51 0.26 -5.27
N TYR A 17 7.96 0.75 -4.17
CA TYR A 17 6.85 0.08 -3.51
C TYR A 17 5.65 1.00 -3.31
N LEU A 18 4.46 0.42 -3.28
CA LEU A 18 3.21 1.15 -3.13
C LEU A 18 2.09 0.28 -2.57
N PHE A 19 1.07 0.97 -2.05
CA PHE A 19 -0.23 0.41 -1.79
C PHE A 19 -1.03 0.53 -3.10
N ASN A 20 -1.30 -0.59 -3.77
CA ASN A 20 -2.23 -0.65 -4.88
C ASN A 20 -3.65 -0.75 -4.32
N ASN A 21 -4.42 0.32 -4.42
CA ASN A 21 -5.81 0.37 -3.94
C ASN A 21 -6.73 -0.64 -4.63
N ASN A 22 -6.39 -1.11 -5.83
CA ASN A 22 -7.22 -1.98 -6.66
C ASN A 22 -8.57 -1.35 -7.03
N TYR A 23 -8.62 -0.02 -7.11
CA TYR A 23 -9.83 0.76 -7.43
C TYR A 23 -9.78 1.31 -8.86
N GLY A 24 -10.65 0.79 -9.72
CA GLY A 24 -10.81 1.21 -11.10
C GLY A 24 -11.64 2.49 -11.21
N VAL A 25 -10.96 3.63 -11.35
CA VAL A 25 -11.60 4.93 -11.59
C VAL A 25 -10.71 5.81 -12.46
N SER A 26 -11.32 6.60 -13.35
CA SER A 26 -10.64 7.72 -14.01
C SER A 26 -11.60 8.89 -14.19
N THR A 27 -11.19 10.06 -13.71
CA THR A 27 -11.98 11.30 -13.84
C THR A 27 -11.91 11.90 -15.24
N THR A 28 -10.93 11.51 -16.06
CA THR A 28 -10.75 12.00 -17.44
C THR A 28 -11.24 11.00 -18.49
N ARG A 29 -11.44 9.74 -18.10
CA ARG A 29 -11.99 8.64 -18.93
C ARG A 29 -13.12 7.95 -18.17
N SER A 30 -14.17 8.72 -17.86
CA SER A 30 -15.34 8.23 -17.12
C SER A 30 -16.19 7.23 -17.91
N ASP A 31 -15.94 7.09 -19.21
CA ASP A 31 -16.58 6.15 -20.13
C ASP A 31 -15.88 4.78 -20.19
N TYR A 32 -14.68 4.66 -19.60
CA TYR A 32 -13.96 3.39 -19.60
C TYR A 32 -14.63 2.38 -18.67
N ASP A 33 -14.96 1.21 -19.20
CA ASP A 33 -15.52 0.11 -18.42
C ASP A 33 -14.41 -0.61 -17.64
N TRP A 34 -14.21 -0.24 -16.39
CA TRP A 34 -13.23 -0.90 -15.52
C TRP A 34 -13.57 -2.36 -15.25
N THR A 35 -14.84 -2.76 -15.30
CA THR A 35 -15.27 -4.14 -14.98
C THR A 35 -14.73 -5.18 -15.96
N GLN A 36 -14.19 -4.75 -17.11
CA GLN A 36 -13.48 -5.63 -18.05
C GLN A 36 -12.14 -6.15 -17.51
N ILE A 37 -11.57 -5.53 -16.47
CA ILE A 37 -10.34 -5.96 -15.83
C ILE A 37 -10.70 -6.92 -14.69
N GLU A 38 -10.29 -8.17 -14.80
CA GLU A 38 -10.54 -9.18 -13.77
C GLU A 38 -9.94 -8.76 -12.42
N GLY A 39 -10.73 -8.86 -11.35
CA GLY A 39 -10.31 -8.56 -9.98
C GLY A 39 -10.31 -7.07 -9.61
N ILE A 40 -10.59 -6.14 -10.52
CA ILE A 40 -10.66 -4.72 -10.17
C ILE A 40 -11.97 -4.39 -9.43
N GLU A 41 -11.87 -3.58 -8.37
CA GLU A 41 -13.04 -3.06 -7.67
C GLU A 41 -13.42 -1.68 -8.24
N THR A 42 -14.73 -1.40 -8.30
CA THR A 42 -15.29 -0.13 -8.80
C THR A 42 -16.17 0.59 -7.77
N LYS A 43 -16.29 0.02 -6.56
CA LYS A 43 -16.98 0.61 -5.42
C LYS A 43 -15.99 1.05 -4.35
N LEU A 44 -16.28 2.19 -3.72
CA LEU A 44 -15.58 2.60 -2.50
C LEU A 44 -16.14 1.82 -1.32
N ALA A 45 -15.26 1.31 -0.45
CA ALA A 45 -15.62 0.74 0.83
C ALA A 45 -15.25 1.69 1.97
N THR A 46 -16.16 1.87 2.91
CA THR A 46 -16.00 2.63 4.16
C THR A 46 -16.15 1.71 5.37
N GLU A 47 -15.79 2.19 6.56
CA GLU A 47 -15.96 1.42 7.79
C GLU A 47 -17.40 0.92 7.96
N GLY A 48 -17.56 -0.40 8.07
CA GLY A 48 -18.84 -1.07 8.26
C GLY A 48 -19.44 -1.63 6.97
N ASP A 49 -18.88 -1.32 5.81
CA ASP A 49 -19.31 -1.92 4.54
C ASP A 49 -18.87 -3.40 4.49
N THR A 50 -19.83 -4.31 4.49
CA THR A 50 -19.62 -5.75 4.38
C THR A 50 -19.97 -6.31 3.00
N GLU A 51 -20.44 -5.46 2.08
CA GLU A 51 -20.86 -5.85 0.73
C GLU A 51 -19.73 -5.84 -0.29
N ILE A 52 -18.56 -5.35 0.09
CA ILE A 52 -17.37 -5.28 -0.77
C ILE A 52 -16.41 -6.37 -0.33
N ASP A 53 -16.39 -7.45 -1.11
CA ASP A 53 -15.46 -8.57 -0.98
C ASP A 53 -14.31 -8.36 -1.96
N SER A 54 -13.42 -7.43 -1.59
CA SER A 54 -12.23 -7.09 -2.38
C SER A 54 -11.04 -6.88 -1.47
N VAL A 55 -9.86 -6.81 -2.06
CA VAL A 55 -8.58 -6.58 -1.39
C VAL A 55 -7.80 -5.51 -2.14
N SER A 56 -6.97 -4.79 -1.39
CA SER A 56 -5.90 -3.99 -1.96
C SER A 56 -4.61 -4.83 -1.91
N TYR A 57 -3.53 -4.30 -2.48
CA TYR A 57 -2.26 -5.03 -2.51
C TYR A 57 -1.10 -4.15 -2.06
N PHE A 58 -0.13 -4.75 -1.37
CA PHE A 58 1.22 -4.21 -1.37
C PHE A 58 1.91 -4.67 -2.64
N TYR A 59 2.46 -3.75 -3.44
CA TYR A 59 3.32 -4.07 -4.57
C TYR A 59 4.71 -3.51 -4.36
N GLN A 60 5.72 -4.30 -4.74
CA GLN A 60 7.09 -3.87 -4.93
C GLN A 60 7.55 -4.24 -6.33
N TYR A 61 8.11 -3.26 -7.04
CA TYR A 61 8.68 -3.39 -8.36
C TYR A 61 10.20 -3.22 -8.28
N LEU A 62 10.94 -4.06 -8.99
CA LEU A 62 12.31 -3.76 -9.41
C LEU A 62 12.22 -2.91 -10.68
N VAL A 63 12.84 -1.75 -10.67
CA VAL A 63 12.99 -0.87 -11.83
C VAL A 63 14.43 -0.96 -12.31
N ASP A 64 14.61 -1.10 -13.62
CA ASP A 64 15.90 -1.05 -14.30
C ASP A 64 15.87 0.07 -15.34
N GLU A 65 16.56 1.18 -15.06
CA GLU A 65 16.62 2.31 -15.97
C GLU A 65 17.59 2.10 -17.14
N ASN A 66 18.55 1.18 -17.02
CA ASN A 66 19.49 0.86 -18.10
C ASN A 66 18.78 0.11 -19.23
N GLU A 67 17.86 -0.77 -18.86
CA GLU A 67 17.04 -1.54 -19.80
C GLU A 67 15.67 -0.88 -20.09
N GLY A 68 15.26 0.09 -19.27
CA GLY A 68 13.95 0.74 -19.36
C GLY A 68 12.79 -0.20 -18.98
N THR A 69 13.01 -1.10 -18.03
CA THR A 69 12.05 -2.13 -17.63
C THR A 69 11.63 -1.99 -16.17
N TYR A 70 10.51 -2.63 -15.82
CA TYR A 70 10.10 -2.82 -14.43
C TYR A 70 9.42 -4.17 -14.28
N SER A 71 9.66 -4.84 -13.15
CA SER A 71 9.10 -6.16 -12.85
C SER A 71 8.52 -6.18 -11.45
N LEU A 72 7.30 -6.71 -11.29
CA LEU A 72 6.69 -6.93 -9.98
C LEU A 72 7.44 -8.07 -9.27
N VAL A 73 8.14 -7.75 -8.17
CA VAL A 73 8.97 -8.72 -7.43
C VAL A 73 8.34 -9.18 -6.12
N GLN A 74 7.38 -8.42 -5.58
CA GLN A 74 6.61 -8.82 -4.41
C GLN A 74 5.18 -8.31 -4.50
N SER A 75 4.23 -9.16 -4.14
CA SER A 75 2.82 -8.83 -4.01
C SER A 75 2.19 -9.65 -2.90
N PHE A 76 1.38 -9.02 -2.06
CA PHE A 76 0.49 -9.72 -1.14
C PHE A 76 -0.77 -8.88 -0.86
N GLU A 77 -1.84 -9.58 -0.48
CA GLU A 77 -3.14 -8.99 -0.17
C GLU A 77 -3.09 -8.21 1.15
N ILE A 78 -3.73 -7.04 1.13
CA ILE A 78 -3.93 -6.20 2.30
C ILE A 78 -5.39 -5.74 2.33
N PRO A 79 -5.94 -5.41 3.51
CA PRO A 79 -7.34 -5.01 3.63
C PRO A 79 -7.70 -3.89 2.65
N TYR A 80 -8.86 -3.99 2.01
CA TYR A 80 -9.24 -3.09 0.94
C TYR A 80 -9.38 -1.63 1.42
N SER A 81 -8.86 -0.71 0.60
CA SER A 81 -9.17 0.72 0.69
C SER A 81 -9.12 1.29 -0.71
N GLY A 82 -10.28 1.59 -1.31
CA GLY A 82 -10.32 2.06 -2.71
C GLY A 82 -9.67 3.43 -2.93
N ILE A 83 -9.66 4.27 -1.90
CA ILE A 83 -8.89 5.50 -1.82
C ILE A 83 -8.31 5.62 -0.43
N VAL A 84 -7.45 6.62 -0.20
CA VAL A 84 -6.90 6.95 1.12
C VAL A 84 -6.21 5.76 1.78
N SER A 85 -4.91 5.63 1.52
CA SER A 85 -4.09 4.57 2.08
C SER A 85 -2.62 4.96 2.12
N SER A 86 -1.85 4.20 2.89
CA SER A 86 -0.39 4.28 2.86
C SER A 86 0.25 2.92 3.08
N VAL A 87 1.50 2.80 2.63
CA VAL A 87 2.42 1.75 3.05
C VAL A 87 3.78 2.37 3.35
N GLN A 88 4.44 1.85 4.36
CA GLN A 88 5.80 2.20 4.76
C GLN A 88 6.58 0.91 5.04
N ARG A 89 7.81 0.80 4.54
CA ARG A 89 8.78 -0.18 5.07
C ARG A 89 9.57 0.46 6.20
N VAL A 90 9.72 -0.27 7.30
CA VAL A 90 10.58 0.10 8.44
C VAL A 90 11.31 -1.16 8.86
N ASP A 91 12.63 -1.16 8.66
CA ASP A 91 13.49 -2.35 8.85
C ASP A 91 12.88 -3.58 8.13
N ASP A 92 12.66 -4.67 8.87
CA ASP A 92 12.08 -5.92 8.38
C ASP A 92 10.53 -5.92 8.35
N TYR A 93 9.90 -4.78 8.58
CA TYR A 93 8.43 -4.66 8.66
C TYR A 93 7.84 -3.86 7.51
N ILE A 94 6.64 -4.28 7.09
CA ILE A 94 5.80 -3.55 6.16
C ILE A 94 4.56 -3.11 6.92
N ILE A 95 4.31 -1.80 6.97
CA ILE A 95 3.22 -1.19 7.72
C ILE A 95 2.23 -0.59 6.74
N THR A 96 0.98 -1.02 6.78
CA THR A 96 -0.07 -0.58 5.87
C THR A 96 -1.22 0.10 6.59
N ASP A 97 -1.80 1.10 5.95
CA ASP A 97 -3.00 1.79 6.40
C ASP A 97 -4.06 1.71 5.32
N SER A 98 -5.11 0.94 5.58
CA SER A 98 -6.34 0.89 4.78
C SER A 98 -7.29 1.95 5.35
N GLY A 99 -7.02 3.20 4.99
CA GLY A 99 -7.50 4.38 5.69
C GLY A 99 -9.01 4.56 5.72
N MET A 100 -9.71 4.18 4.64
CA MET A 100 -11.18 4.22 4.58
C MET A 100 -11.84 3.20 5.50
N GLN A 101 -11.12 2.13 5.82
CA GLN A 101 -11.53 1.10 6.76
C GLN A 101 -10.98 1.34 8.17
N GLY A 102 -10.03 2.26 8.36
CA GLY A 102 -9.37 2.43 9.66
C GLY A 102 -8.60 1.19 10.12
N VAL A 103 -8.04 0.44 9.17
CA VAL A 103 -7.32 -0.82 9.45
C VAL A 103 -5.82 -0.60 9.23
N LEU A 104 -5.05 -0.81 10.29
CA LEU A 104 -3.60 -0.83 10.27
C LEU A 104 -3.12 -2.28 10.26
N GLY A 105 -2.24 -2.64 9.32
CA GLY A 105 -1.58 -3.93 9.26
C GLY A 105 -0.07 -3.79 9.47
N ILE A 106 0.53 -4.74 10.18
CA ILE A 106 1.98 -4.90 10.32
C ILE A 106 2.32 -6.30 9.81
N TYR A 107 3.17 -6.35 8.81
CA TYR A 107 3.61 -7.58 8.15
C TYR A 107 5.12 -7.73 8.29
N ASP A 108 5.59 -8.97 8.23
CA ASP A 108 7.03 -9.22 8.05
C ASP A 108 7.47 -8.89 6.62
N ALA A 109 8.78 -9.00 6.36
CA ALA A 109 9.37 -8.70 5.07
C ALA A 109 8.86 -9.60 3.93
N GLN A 110 8.30 -10.78 4.24
CA GLN A 110 7.73 -11.72 3.28
C GLN A 110 6.25 -11.44 2.99
N GLY A 111 5.59 -10.60 3.78
CA GLY A 111 4.18 -10.25 3.63
C GLY A 111 3.25 -11.09 4.51
N ASN A 112 3.77 -11.80 5.52
CA ASN A 112 2.91 -12.48 6.50
C ASN A 112 2.41 -11.49 7.54
N LEU A 113 1.10 -11.53 7.83
CA LEU A 113 0.49 -10.66 8.83
C LEU A 113 1.01 -11.01 10.24
N LEU A 114 1.65 -10.03 10.90
CA LEU A 114 2.09 -10.17 12.29
C LEU A 114 1.05 -9.61 13.26
N LYS A 115 0.51 -8.42 12.96
CA LYS A 115 -0.47 -7.72 13.79
C LYS A 115 -1.41 -6.89 12.95
N GLN A 116 -2.64 -6.74 13.42
CA GLN A 116 -3.65 -5.89 12.82
C GLN A 116 -4.38 -5.11 13.90
N TYR A 117 -4.68 -3.83 13.62
CA TYR A 117 -5.43 -2.96 14.50
C TYR A 117 -6.58 -2.32 13.73
N LYS A 118 -7.72 -2.18 14.41
CA LYS A 118 -8.88 -1.45 13.90
C LYS A 118 -9.06 -0.20 14.76
N SER A 119 -9.08 0.95 14.12
CA SER A 119 -9.44 2.22 14.77
C SER A 119 -10.92 2.49 14.53
N MET A 120 -11.60 3.04 15.54
CA MET A 120 -12.95 3.60 15.35
C MET A 120 -12.84 4.94 14.63
N LEU A 121 -13.44 5.07 13.45
CA LEU A 121 -13.41 6.33 12.71
C LEU A 121 -14.52 7.25 13.21
N ASN A 122 -14.16 8.42 13.73
CA ASN A 122 -15.16 9.37 14.22
C ASN A 122 -15.93 10.04 13.06
N LYS A 123 -15.30 10.33 11.90
CA LYS A 123 -15.97 11.03 10.78
C LYS A 123 -15.51 10.77 9.33
N LYS A 124 -14.31 10.23 9.05
CA LYS A 124 -13.82 10.16 7.66
C LYS A 124 -12.97 8.93 7.36
N TYR A 125 -11.71 8.96 7.76
CA TYR A 125 -10.68 7.97 7.39
C TYR A 125 -9.40 8.32 8.15
N ILE A 126 -8.46 7.38 8.20
CA ILE A 126 -7.06 7.66 8.53
C ILE A 126 -6.36 7.97 7.21
N TYR A 127 -5.72 9.14 7.06
CA TYR A 127 -5.15 9.52 5.76
C TYR A 127 -3.86 8.77 5.45
N ARG A 128 -2.94 8.74 6.42
CA ARG A 128 -1.68 7.98 6.39
C ARG A 128 -1.26 7.65 7.81
N ILE A 129 -0.54 6.55 7.95
CA ILE A 129 0.19 6.19 9.17
C ILE A 129 1.68 6.24 8.87
N TYR A 130 2.43 6.74 9.84
CA TYR A 130 3.87 6.65 9.84
C TYR A 130 4.34 6.03 11.14
N TYR A 131 5.30 5.13 11.03
CA TYR A 131 6.05 4.58 12.14
C TYR A 131 7.42 5.25 12.16
N TYR A 132 7.74 5.83 13.31
CA TYR A 132 9.01 6.47 13.61
C TYR A 132 9.46 6.00 14.99
N ASP A 133 10.77 5.85 15.16
CA ASP A 133 11.36 5.88 16.49
C ASP A 133 11.40 7.34 17.02
N PHE A 134 11.94 7.51 18.22
CA PHE A 134 12.14 8.82 18.82
C PHE A 134 13.62 9.22 18.86
N ASP A 135 14.47 8.53 18.12
CA ASP A 135 15.90 8.80 18.07
C ASP A 135 16.14 10.11 17.31
N GLY A 136 17.03 10.95 17.83
CA GLY A 136 17.23 12.31 17.34
C GLY A 136 16.10 13.28 17.65
N PHE A 137 15.01 12.84 18.29
CA PHE A 137 13.94 13.71 18.79
C PHE A 137 13.94 13.79 20.32
N TYR A 138 13.76 12.66 21.01
CA TYR A 138 13.79 12.57 22.47
C TYR A 138 15.06 11.90 23.00
N PHE A 139 15.70 11.05 22.19
CA PHE A 139 16.92 10.36 22.57
C PHE A 139 18.10 10.90 21.75
N ASN A 140 19.17 11.29 22.43
CA ASN A 140 20.42 11.68 21.77
C ASN A 140 21.14 10.41 21.31
N ILE A 141 21.66 10.46 20.09
CA ILE A 141 22.40 9.40 19.42
C ILE A 141 23.90 9.57 19.69
#